data_AF-A0A341EIR5-F1
#
_entry.id   AF-A0A341EIR5-F1
#
_cell.length_a   1.000
_cell.length_b   1.000
_cell.length_c   1.000
_cell.angle_alpha   90.00
_cell.angle_beta   90.00
_cell.angle_gamma   90.00
#
_symmetry.space_group_name_H-M   'P 1'
#
loop_
_entity.id
_entity.type
_entity.pdbx_description
1 polymer ?
#
loop_
_entity_poly.entity_id
_entity_poly.type
_entity_poly.pdbx_seq_one_letter_code
_entity_poly.pdbx_strand_id
1 'polypeptide(L)'
;MICCGPLSFGPTAYLLLMKDIRDDLAACRLCAERFAVTATQHRPRPIVWFKPGARLLIASQAPGKRVHEAGKPFWDMSGTRLRDWLGLDEATFYDRDRVAIVPMGFCFPGYDAKGSDLPPPRICAQTWRKPVLEMLPDLRLTVLIGAYAMKYHLPGFRNVTEAVAGWRDHPPGVFALPHPSWRNTGWLNKNPWFAEEVLPRLRAAVSEVMNDRAPN
;
A
#
# COMPACT_ATOMS: atom_id res chain seq x y z
N MET A 1 5.52 -41.92 -29.65
CA MET A 1 4.79 -41.40 -28.47
C MET A 1 5.47 -40.11 -28.05
N ILE A 2 4.85 -38.97 -28.35
CA ILE A 2 5.34 -37.65 -27.94
C ILE A 2 4.73 -37.39 -26.55
N CYS A 3 5.55 -37.37 -25.52
CA CYS A 3 5.13 -36.95 -24.19
C CYS A 3 5.03 -35.41 -24.17
N CYS A 4 3.82 -34.89 -24.20
CA CYS A 4 3.55 -33.49 -23.83
C CYS A 4 3.86 -33.30 -22.34
N GLY A 5 4.98 -32.66 -22.03
CA GLY A 5 5.22 -32.10 -20.70
C GLY A 5 4.28 -30.93 -20.41
N PRO A 6 3.98 -30.64 -19.13
CA PRO A 6 3.14 -29.51 -18.77
C PRO A 6 3.80 -28.19 -19.22
N LEU A 7 3.04 -27.38 -19.96
CA LEU A 7 3.45 -26.05 -20.39
C LEU A 7 3.64 -25.16 -19.14
N SER A 8 4.89 -24.92 -18.76
CA SER A 8 5.23 -23.88 -17.80
C SER A 8 5.17 -22.54 -18.51
N PHE A 9 4.10 -21.78 -18.30
CA PHE A 9 3.98 -20.42 -18.79
C PHE A 9 4.81 -19.50 -17.88
N GLY A 10 5.81 -18.81 -18.44
CA GLY A 10 6.58 -17.80 -17.71
C GLY A 10 5.68 -16.65 -17.20
N PRO A 11 6.15 -15.85 -16.21
CA PRO A 11 5.37 -14.77 -15.60
C PRO A 11 4.80 -13.77 -16.62
N THR A 12 5.47 -13.57 -17.75
CA THR A 12 5.00 -12.74 -18.87
C THR A 12 3.74 -13.27 -19.55
N ALA A 13 3.60 -14.59 -19.69
CA ALA A 13 2.42 -15.20 -20.32
C ALA A 13 1.20 -15.23 -19.39
N TYR A 14 1.41 -15.28 -18.08
CA TYR A 14 0.34 -15.18 -17.09
C TYR A 14 -0.29 -13.77 -17.07
N LEU A 15 0.54 -12.73 -17.17
CA LEU A 15 0.09 -11.34 -17.28
C LEU A 15 -0.70 -11.05 -18.57
N LEU A 16 -0.39 -11.74 -19.68
CA LEU A 16 -1.12 -11.61 -20.95
C LEU A 16 -2.54 -12.21 -20.91
N LEU A 17 -2.84 -13.11 -19.97
CA LEU A 17 -4.16 -13.72 -19.79
C LEU A 17 -5.00 -13.05 -18.70
N MET A 18 -4.41 -12.25 -17.82
CA MET A 18 -5.16 -11.57 -16.76
C MET A 18 -5.80 -10.29 -17.28
N LYS A 19 -7.11 -10.14 -17.06
CA LYS A 19 -7.83 -8.88 -17.33
C LYS A 19 -7.21 -7.77 -16.47
N ASP A 20 -6.84 -6.66 -17.11
CA ASP A 20 -6.49 -5.44 -16.39
C ASP A 20 -7.72 -4.88 -15.66
N ILE A 21 -7.69 -4.90 -14.32
CA ILE A 21 -8.80 -4.45 -13.48
C ILE A 21 -8.72 -2.98 -13.07
N ARG A 22 -7.70 -2.22 -13.55
CA ARG A 22 -7.47 -0.85 -13.08
C ARG A 22 -8.62 0.08 -13.47
N ASP A 23 -9.18 -0.07 -14.66
CA ASP A 23 -10.31 0.73 -15.13
C ASP A 23 -11.60 0.35 -14.38
N ASP A 24 -11.84 -0.94 -14.15
CA ASP A 24 -12.98 -1.40 -13.33
C ASP A 24 -12.89 -0.84 -11.90
N LEU A 25 -11.69 -0.87 -11.30
CA LEU A 25 -11.44 -0.32 -9.97
C LEU A 25 -11.62 1.21 -9.95
N ALA A 26 -11.14 1.94 -10.96
CA ALA A 26 -11.32 3.39 -11.07
C ALA A 26 -12.82 3.76 -11.23
N ALA A 27 -13.59 2.91 -11.91
CA ALA A 27 -15.03 3.06 -12.08
C ALA A 27 -15.85 2.61 -10.86
N CYS A 28 -15.25 1.97 -9.85
CA CYS A 28 -15.96 1.41 -8.70
C CYS A 28 -16.81 2.45 -7.95
N ARG A 29 -18.08 2.12 -7.69
CA ARG A 29 -19.04 2.93 -6.91
C ARG A 29 -19.71 2.20 -5.74
N LEU A 30 -19.21 1.01 -5.36
CA LEU A 30 -19.83 0.15 -4.33
C LEU A 30 -20.08 0.84 -2.98
N CYS A 31 -19.28 1.85 -2.63
CA CYS A 31 -19.40 2.58 -1.37
C CYS A 31 -20.26 3.85 -1.45
N ALA A 32 -20.97 4.10 -2.55
CA ALA A 32 -21.68 5.36 -2.79
C ALA A 32 -22.69 5.71 -1.68
N GLU A 33 -23.59 4.79 -1.35
CA GLU A 33 -24.60 4.99 -0.29
C GLU A 33 -23.95 5.22 1.08
N ARG A 34 -22.88 4.47 1.39
CA ARG A 34 -22.12 4.64 2.63
C ARG A 34 -21.52 6.03 2.75
N PHE A 35 -20.96 6.58 1.67
CA PHE A 35 -20.29 7.88 1.71
C PHE A 35 -21.28 9.05 1.71
N ALA A 36 -22.45 8.87 1.07
CA ALA A 36 -23.52 9.86 1.03
C ALA A 36 -24.07 10.21 2.42
N VAL A 37 -23.99 9.29 3.39
CA VAL A 37 -24.47 9.50 4.77
C VAL A 37 -23.37 9.92 5.76
N THR A 38 -22.13 10.10 5.29
CA THR A 38 -21.04 10.62 6.14
C THR A 38 -21.14 12.13 6.31
N ALA A 39 -20.41 12.72 7.25
CA ALA A 39 -20.33 14.18 7.40
C ALA A 39 -19.79 14.89 6.15
N THR A 40 -19.11 14.16 5.27
CA THR A 40 -18.51 14.70 4.04
C THR A 40 -19.35 14.51 2.79
N GLN A 41 -20.37 13.65 2.81
CA GLN A 41 -21.37 13.44 1.75
C GLN A 41 -20.79 13.36 0.31
N HIS A 42 -19.62 12.76 0.16
CA HIS A 42 -18.89 12.74 -1.11
C HIS A 42 -19.15 11.46 -1.90
N ARG A 43 -18.77 11.46 -3.19
CA ARG A 43 -18.89 10.30 -4.07
C ARG A 43 -17.60 9.46 -4.05
N PRO A 44 -17.68 8.13 -4.28
CA PRO A 44 -16.49 7.31 -4.42
C PRO A 44 -15.57 7.85 -5.53
N ARG A 45 -14.30 8.03 -5.19
CA ARG A 45 -13.23 8.42 -6.11
C ARG A 45 -12.00 7.53 -5.82
N PRO A 46 -11.96 6.32 -6.38
CA PRO A 46 -10.84 5.40 -6.19
C PRO A 46 -9.54 6.01 -6.71
N ILE A 47 -8.47 5.94 -5.93
CA ILE A 47 -7.13 6.37 -6.33
C ILE A 47 -6.32 5.12 -6.71
N VAL A 48 -6.14 4.89 -8.00
CA VAL A 48 -5.44 3.71 -8.55
C VAL A 48 -3.99 4.08 -8.86
N TRP A 49 -3.03 3.47 -8.13
CA TRP A 49 -1.61 3.80 -8.26
C TRP A 49 -0.72 2.56 -8.28
N PHE A 50 -0.94 1.69 -9.25
CA PHE A 50 -0.12 0.50 -9.47
C PHE A 50 -0.12 0.10 -10.95
N LYS A 51 0.90 -0.65 -11.36
CA LYS A 51 1.04 -1.25 -12.70
C LYS A 51 1.83 -2.55 -12.56
N PRO A 52 1.60 -3.56 -13.41
CA PRO A 52 2.49 -4.71 -13.51
C PRO A 52 3.95 -4.28 -13.68
N GLY A 53 4.89 -4.98 -13.05
CA GLY A 53 6.31 -4.63 -13.01
C GLY A 53 6.76 -3.88 -11.76
N ALA A 54 5.84 -3.30 -10.98
CA ALA A 54 6.19 -2.68 -9.71
C ALA A 54 6.80 -3.69 -8.73
N ARG A 55 7.84 -3.26 -8.00
CA ARG A 55 8.64 -4.12 -7.11
C ARG A 55 8.50 -3.75 -5.64
N LEU A 56 8.13 -2.50 -5.37
CA LEU A 56 7.81 -2.01 -4.03
C LEU A 56 6.29 -1.85 -3.89
N LEU A 57 5.71 -2.55 -2.93
CA LEU A 57 4.34 -2.36 -2.48
C LEU A 57 4.32 -1.47 -1.24
N ILE A 58 3.58 -0.38 -1.30
CA ILE A 58 3.20 0.43 -0.13
C ILE A 58 1.72 0.13 0.17
N ALA A 59 1.48 -0.66 1.22
CA ALA A 59 0.15 -0.98 1.70
C ALA A 59 -0.23 -0.10 2.89
N SER A 60 -1.38 0.58 2.84
CA SER A 60 -1.83 1.49 3.89
C SER A 60 -3.33 1.37 4.14
N GLN A 61 -3.89 2.23 4.99
CA GLN A 61 -5.32 2.19 5.35
C GLN A 61 -6.23 2.64 4.20
N ALA A 62 -6.30 3.95 3.97
CA ALA A 62 -7.14 4.62 2.97
C ALA A 62 -6.62 6.06 2.79
N PRO A 63 -6.91 6.74 1.67
CA PRO A 63 -6.56 8.14 1.51
C PRO A 63 -7.35 9.04 2.49
N GLY A 64 -6.73 10.10 2.99
CA GLY A 64 -7.43 11.18 3.70
C GLY A 64 -8.09 12.18 2.74
N LYS A 65 -8.83 13.15 3.27
CA LYS A 65 -9.57 14.14 2.46
C LYS A 65 -8.71 14.90 1.45
N ARG A 66 -7.54 15.42 1.86
CA ARG A 66 -6.62 16.14 0.95
C ARG A 66 -6.11 15.27 -0.18
N VAL A 67 -5.82 14.00 0.12
CA VAL A 67 -5.39 13.01 -0.86
C VAL A 67 -6.52 12.68 -1.83
N HIS A 68 -7.77 12.58 -1.34
CA HIS A 68 -8.96 12.42 -2.16
C HIS A 68 -9.22 13.60 -3.10
N GLU A 69 -9.06 14.82 -2.62
CA GLU A 69 -9.19 16.04 -3.43
C GLU A 69 -8.12 16.08 -4.53
N ALA A 70 -6.85 15.82 -4.16
CA ALA A 70 -5.72 15.81 -5.08
C ALA A 70 -5.75 14.63 -6.09
N GLY A 71 -6.36 13.49 -5.72
CA GLY A 71 -6.37 12.29 -6.55
C GLY A 71 -4.98 11.62 -6.68
N LYS A 72 -4.03 11.96 -5.81
CA LYS A 72 -2.64 11.47 -5.82
C LYS A 72 -2.31 10.92 -4.43
N PRO A 73 -1.95 9.62 -4.29
CA PRO A 73 -1.76 9.01 -2.98
C PRO A 73 -0.60 9.67 -2.22
N PHE A 74 -0.70 9.77 -0.90
CA PHE A 74 0.36 10.38 -0.08
C PHE A 74 0.81 11.77 -0.58
N TRP A 75 -0.09 12.57 -1.15
CA TRP A 75 0.24 13.91 -1.63
C TRP A 75 0.47 14.93 -0.49
N ASP A 76 0.05 14.60 0.72
CA ASP A 76 0.16 15.47 1.89
C ASP A 76 1.48 15.30 2.67
N MET A 77 1.59 16.00 3.81
CA MET A 77 2.77 15.96 4.68
C MET A 77 3.13 14.56 5.20
N SER A 78 2.15 13.65 5.29
CA SER A 78 2.42 12.27 5.69
C SER A 78 3.19 11.54 4.59
N GLY A 79 2.95 11.86 3.32
CA GLY A 79 3.72 11.36 2.20
C GLY A 79 5.12 11.93 2.11
N THR A 80 5.30 13.22 2.42
CA THR A 80 6.65 13.82 2.53
C THR A 80 7.50 13.08 3.56
N ARG A 81 6.93 12.80 4.73
CA ARG A 81 7.63 12.01 5.77
C ARG A 81 7.86 10.56 5.33
N LEU A 82 6.91 9.94 4.65
CA LEU A 82 7.08 8.58 4.14
C LEU A 82 8.23 8.49 3.12
N ARG A 83 8.32 9.44 2.19
CA ARG A 83 9.41 9.52 1.23
C ARG A 83 10.77 9.63 1.91
N ASP A 84 10.87 10.49 2.93
CA ASP A 84 12.07 10.59 3.77
C ASP A 84 12.42 9.25 4.44
N TRP A 85 11.43 8.57 5.05
CA TRP A 85 11.65 7.25 5.67
C TRP A 85 12.14 6.20 4.67
N LEU A 86 11.56 6.18 3.46
CA LEU A 86 11.95 5.26 2.40
C LEU A 86 13.29 5.63 1.73
N GLY A 87 13.75 6.87 1.88
CA GLY A 87 14.91 7.39 1.16
C GLY A 87 14.64 7.58 -0.34
N LEU A 88 13.40 7.89 -0.71
CA LEU A 88 12.98 8.09 -2.10
C LEU A 88 12.72 9.57 -2.40
N ASP A 89 13.14 10.02 -3.58
CA ASP A 89 12.66 11.27 -4.13
C ASP A 89 11.20 11.17 -4.61
N GLU A 90 10.60 12.31 -4.94
CA GLU A 90 9.21 12.34 -5.38
C GLU A 90 8.99 11.59 -6.70
N ALA A 91 9.90 11.73 -7.67
CA ALA A 91 9.77 11.12 -8.98
C ALA A 91 9.75 9.59 -8.89
N THR A 92 10.67 9.01 -8.12
CA THR A 92 10.78 7.56 -7.90
C THR A 92 9.62 7.05 -7.06
N PHE A 93 9.21 7.77 -6.01
CA PHE A 93 8.06 7.36 -5.18
C PHE A 93 6.75 7.25 -5.98
N TYR A 94 6.58 8.10 -7.00
CA TYR A 94 5.38 8.11 -7.84
C TYR A 94 5.49 7.33 -9.15
N ASP A 95 6.65 6.74 -9.43
CA ASP A 95 6.85 5.90 -10.59
C ASP A 95 6.10 4.57 -10.45
N ARG A 96 5.01 4.41 -11.20
CA ARG A 96 4.14 3.22 -11.13
C ARG A 96 4.79 1.97 -11.72
N ASP A 97 5.85 2.11 -12.51
CA ASP A 97 6.62 0.96 -13.03
C ASP A 97 7.50 0.34 -11.94
N ARG A 98 7.75 1.06 -10.84
CA ARG A 98 8.59 0.61 -9.72
C ARG A 98 7.84 0.50 -8.39
N VAL A 99 6.89 1.40 -8.14
CA VAL A 99 6.17 1.54 -6.87
C VAL A 99 4.67 1.38 -7.07
N ALA A 100 4.08 0.43 -6.35
CA ALA A 100 2.64 0.26 -6.23
C ALA A 100 2.16 0.78 -4.87
N ILE A 101 1.25 1.75 -4.87
CA ILE A 101 0.60 2.23 -3.64
C ILE A 101 -0.82 1.67 -3.61
N VAL A 102 -1.04 0.70 -2.73
CA VAL A 102 -2.28 -0.08 -2.67
C VAL A 102 -2.83 -0.03 -1.25
N PRO A 103 -3.75 0.89 -0.94
CA PRO A 103 -4.40 0.94 0.37
C PRO A 103 -5.40 -0.22 0.56
N MET A 104 -5.91 -0.41 1.78
CA MET A 104 -7.01 -1.33 2.08
C MET A 104 -8.37 -0.75 1.62
N GLY A 105 -8.49 0.58 1.53
CA GLY A 105 -9.58 1.28 0.89
C GLY A 105 -9.07 2.28 -0.15
N PHE A 106 -9.52 2.18 -1.39
CA PHE A 106 -9.08 3.05 -2.49
C PHE A 106 -9.73 4.44 -2.49
N CYS A 107 -10.79 4.64 -1.71
CA CYS A 107 -11.48 5.93 -1.55
C CYS A 107 -11.25 6.47 -0.14
N PHE A 108 -11.36 7.80 0.00
CA PHE A 108 -11.48 8.42 1.31
C PHE A 108 -12.79 7.95 1.94
N PRO A 109 -12.79 7.41 3.17
CA PRO A 109 -13.97 6.80 3.75
C PRO A 109 -14.97 7.83 4.33
N GLY A 110 -14.61 9.11 4.36
CA GLY A 110 -15.40 10.19 4.94
C GLY A 110 -15.03 10.47 6.40
N TYR A 111 -15.64 11.52 6.95
CA TYR A 111 -15.54 11.84 8.37
C TYR A 111 -16.75 11.35 9.17
N ASP A 112 -16.49 10.99 10.42
CA ASP A 112 -17.54 10.89 11.44
C ASP A 112 -18.07 12.29 11.82
N ALA A 113 -19.09 12.33 12.66
CA ALA A 113 -19.69 13.58 13.14
C ALA A 113 -18.73 14.46 13.96
N LYS A 114 -17.61 13.91 14.43
CA LYS A 114 -16.57 14.61 15.20
C LYS A 114 -15.40 15.08 14.32
N GLY A 115 -15.45 14.85 13.00
CA GLY A 115 -14.40 15.23 12.06
C GLY A 115 -13.21 14.26 12.01
N SER A 116 -13.35 13.04 12.54
CA SER A 116 -12.31 12.01 12.46
C SER A 116 -12.47 11.16 11.21
N ASP A 117 -11.35 10.73 10.63
CA ASP A 117 -11.35 9.78 9.51
C ASP A 117 -12.08 8.49 9.89
N LEU A 118 -13.05 8.09 9.07
CA LEU A 118 -13.68 6.78 9.19
C LEU A 118 -12.70 5.66 8.77
N PRO A 119 -12.92 4.41 9.19
CA PRO A 119 -12.11 3.28 8.75
C PRO A 119 -12.41 2.90 7.28
N PRO A 120 -11.47 2.25 6.57
CA PRO A 120 -11.70 1.75 5.23
C PRO A 120 -12.86 0.75 5.21
N PRO A 121 -13.82 0.86 4.28
CA PRO A 121 -14.90 -0.11 4.15
C PRO A 121 -14.33 -1.51 3.84
N ARG A 122 -14.72 -2.52 4.62
CA ARG A 122 -14.25 -3.91 4.44
C ARG A 122 -14.50 -4.45 3.03
N ILE A 123 -15.62 -4.07 2.43
CA ILE A 123 -15.99 -4.44 1.05
C ILE A 123 -14.90 -4.07 0.04
N CYS A 124 -14.18 -2.96 0.25
CA CYS A 124 -13.15 -2.52 -0.69
C CYS A 124 -12.00 -3.53 -0.78
N ALA A 125 -11.50 -3.99 0.37
CA ALA A 125 -10.47 -5.02 0.42
C ALA A 125 -10.98 -6.39 -0.07
N GLN A 126 -12.21 -6.76 0.29
CA GLN A 126 -12.84 -8.03 -0.15
C GLN A 126 -12.98 -8.09 -1.67
N THR A 127 -13.34 -6.99 -2.32
CA THR A 127 -13.52 -6.92 -3.78
C THR A 127 -12.18 -6.82 -4.51
N TRP A 128 -11.27 -5.96 -4.06
CA TRP A 128 -10.16 -5.52 -4.89
C TRP A 128 -8.78 -6.01 -4.45
N ARG A 129 -8.58 -6.39 -3.17
CA ARG A 129 -7.21 -6.61 -2.67
C ARG A 129 -6.51 -7.76 -3.37
N LYS A 130 -7.16 -8.93 -3.46
CA LYS A 130 -6.59 -10.12 -4.09
C LYS A 130 -6.33 -9.90 -5.60
N PRO A 131 -7.32 -9.46 -6.41
CA PRO A 131 -7.09 -9.17 -7.83
C PRO A 131 -5.97 -8.16 -8.10
N VAL A 132 -5.84 -7.12 -7.26
CA VAL A 132 -4.76 -6.14 -7.40
C VAL A 132 -3.39 -6.76 -7.11
N LEU A 133 -3.27 -7.61 -6.08
CA LEU A 133 -2.00 -8.28 -5.77
C LEU A 133 -1.62 -9.31 -6.84
N GLU A 134 -2.59 -9.97 -7.47
CA GLU A 134 -2.34 -10.89 -8.59
C GLU A 134 -1.78 -10.16 -9.84
N MET A 135 -2.10 -8.88 -10.03
CA MET A 135 -1.49 -8.03 -11.07
C MET A 135 -0.06 -7.56 -10.76
N LEU A 136 0.47 -7.88 -9.57
CA LEU A 136 1.76 -7.42 -9.08
C LEU A 136 2.70 -8.60 -8.75
N PRO A 137 3.03 -9.47 -9.72
CA PRO A 137 3.83 -10.67 -9.47
C PRO A 137 5.30 -10.35 -9.13
N ASP A 138 5.79 -9.17 -9.52
CA ASP A 138 7.20 -8.79 -9.39
C ASP A 138 7.55 -8.09 -8.06
N LEU A 139 6.63 -8.10 -7.09
CA LEU A 139 6.86 -7.49 -5.78
C LEU A 139 7.99 -8.21 -5.03
N ARG A 140 8.98 -7.43 -4.60
CA ARG A 140 10.13 -7.88 -3.80
C ARG A 140 10.14 -7.29 -2.40
N LEU A 141 9.54 -6.10 -2.25
CA LEU A 141 9.47 -5.39 -0.98
C LEU A 141 8.04 -4.92 -0.71
N THR A 142 7.53 -5.20 0.48
CA THR A 142 6.21 -4.81 0.96
C THR A 142 6.33 -4.00 2.25
N VAL A 143 5.88 -2.75 2.20
CA VAL A 143 5.84 -1.82 3.32
C VAL A 143 4.39 -1.70 3.79
N LEU A 144 4.13 -2.17 5.00
CA LEU A 144 2.83 -2.19 5.66
C LEU A 144 2.71 -1.00 6.60
N ILE A 145 1.77 -0.09 6.33
CA ILE A 145 1.61 1.16 7.07
C ILE A 145 0.32 1.12 7.88
N GLY A 146 0.48 1.05 9.19
CA GLY A 146 -0.61 1.10 10.16
C GLY A 146 -1.45 -0.19 10.25
N ALA A 147 -2.38 -0.19 11.21
CA ALA A 147 -3.05 -1.39 11.67
C ALA A 147 -3.84 -2.15 10.60
N TYR A 148 -4.51 -1.46 9.67
CA TYR A 148 -5.34 -2.12 8.65
C TYR A 148 -4.51 -2.93 7.65
N ALA A 149 -3.38 -2.38 7.20
CA ALA A 149 -2.46 -3.09 6.32
C ALA A 149 -1.79 -4.24 7.09
N MET A 150 -1.25 -3.98 8.28
CA MET A 150 -0.60 -5.00 9.11
C MET A 150 -1.55 -6.16 9.45
N LYS A 151 -2.80 -5.88 9.83
CA LYS A 151 -3.80 -6.92 10.14
C LYS A 151 -4.09 -7.84 8.94
N TYR A 152 -4.01 -7.31 7.72
CA TYR A 152 -4.24 -8.11 6.52
C TYR A 152 -3.04 -8.99 6.18
N HIS A 153 -1.83 -8.46 6.33
CA HIS A 153 -0.61 -9.09 5.81
C HIS A 153 0.20 -9.87 6.84
N LEU A 154 0.05 -9.58 8.13
CA LEU A 154 0.82 -10.21 9.20
C LEU A 154 -0.06 -11.20 9.98
N PRO A 155 0.21 -12.50 9.89
CA PRO A 155 -0.36 -13.48 10.80
C PRO A 155 -0.06 -13.09 12.26
N GLY A 156 -1.06 -13.18 13.14
CA GLY A 156 -0.86 -12.88 14.56
C GLY A 156 -0.72 -11.40 14.91
N PHE A 157 -1.06 -10.47 14.00
CA PHE A 157 -1.07 -9.03 14.31
C PHE A 157 -1.87 -8.71 15.57
N ARG A 158 -1.20 -8.12 16.58
CA ARG A 158 -1.81 -7.66 17.84
C ARG A 158 -2.03 -6.15 17.85
N ASN A 159 -0.95 -5.38 17.70
CA ASN A 159 -0.99 -3.93 17.58
C ASN A 159 0.20 -3.38 16.78
N VAL A 160 0.12 -2.11 16.40
CA VAL A 160 1.14 -1.44 15.57
C VAL A 160 2.51 -1.41 16.25
N THR A 161 2.58 -1.05 17.53
CA THR A 161 3.86 -0.94 18.24
C THR A 161 4.60 -2.27 18.24
N GLU A 162 3.92 -3.35 18.59
CA GLU A 162 4.51 -4.69 18.60
C GLU A 162 4.88 -5.17 17.20
N ALA A 163 4.04 -4.91 16.19
CA ALA A 163 4.36 -5.26 14.81
C ALA A 163 5.61 -4.50 14.30
N VAL A 164 5.77 -3.23 14.66
CA VAL A 164 6.95 -2.45 14.28
C VAL A 164 8.18 -2.89 15.07
N ALA A 165 8.05 -3.21 16.37
CA ALA A 165 9.16 -3.65 17.22
C ALA A 165 9.66 -5.06 16.87
N GLY A 166 8.74 -5.96 16.52
CA GLY A 166 9.02 -7.34 16.08
C GLY A 166 9.50 -7.43 14.63
N TRP A 167 10.12 -6.39 14.09
CA TRP A 167 10.50 -6.32 12.68
C TRP A 167 11.45 -7.44 12.23
N ARG A 168 12.20 -8.05 13.16
CA ARG A 168 13.11 -9.19 12.92
C ARG A 168 12.37 -10.47 12.56
N ASP A 169 11.11 -10.59 12.96
CA ASP A 169 10.30 -11.80 12.81
C ASP A 169 9.40 -11.76 11.57
N HIS A 170 9.40 -10.64 10.83
CA HIS A 170 8.62 -10.54 9.59
C HIS A 170 9.27 -11.36 8.46
N PRO A 171 8.46 -11.85 7.50
CA PRO A 171 8.98 -12.49 6.31
C PRO A 171 10.01 -11.60 5.57
N PRO A 172 10.98 -12.20 4.86
CA PRO A 172 11.90 -11.44 4.01
C PRO A 172 11.13 -10.49 3.08
N GLY A 173 11.63 -9.25 2.97
CA GLY A 173 10.99 -8.23 2.15
C GLY A 173 9.70 -7.64 2.73
N VAL A 174 9.38 -7.85 4.01
CA VAL A 174 8.21 -7.23 4.66
C VAL A 174 8.63 -6.28 5.78
N PHE A 175 8.18 -5.03 5.70
CA PHE A 175 8.43 -4.01 6.72
C PHE A 175 7.11 -3.48 7.27
N ALA A 176 6.98 -3.44 8.60
CA ALA A 176 5.83 -2.85 9.28
C ALA A 176 6.23 -1.47 9.82
N LEU A 177 5.50 -0.42 9.41
CA LEU A 177 5.74 0.96 9.82
C LEU A 177 4.50 1.57 10.48
N PRO A 178 4.66 2.41 11.50
CA PRO A 178 3.54 3.19 11.99
C PRO A 178 3.08 4.20 10.91
N HIS A 179 1.91 4.83 11.10
CA HIS A 179 1.47 5.83 10.14
C HIS A 179 2.40 7.07 10.17
N PRO A 180 2.84 7.62 9.01
CA PRO A 180 3.74 8.78 8.94
C PRO A 180 3.05 10.12 9.25
N SER A 181 1.93 10.10 9.98
CA SER A 181 1.21 11.32 10.35
C SER A 181 1.95 12.05 11.48
N TRP A 182 1.85 13.38 11.51
CA TRP A 182 2.31 14.19 12.63
C TRP A 182 1.66 13.79 13.97
N ARG A 183 0.45 13.21 13.94
CA ARG A 183 -0.21 12.65 15.13
C ARG A 183 0.61 11.54 15.78
N ASN A 184 1.51 10.89 15.04
CA ASN A 184 2.37 9.83 15.54
C ASN A 184 3.73 10.32 16.08
N THR A 185 4.00 11.63 16.10
CA THR A 185 5.27 12.18 16.59
C THR A 185 5.54 11.80 18.05
N GLY A 186 4.51 11.79 18.91
CA GLY A 186 4.67 11.37 20.31
C GLY A 186 5.08 9.89 20.44
N TRP A 187 4.62 9.03 19.53
CA TRP A 187 5.06 7.63 19.48
C TRP A 187 6.51 7.53 19.02
N LEU A 188 6.91 8.28 17.99
CA LEU A 188 8.29 8.29 17.47
C LEU A 188 9.29 8.74 18.56
N ASN A 189 8.96 9.80 19.30
CA ASN A 189 9.82 10.29 20.39
C ASN A 189 9.99 9.27 21.53
N LYS A 190 8.99 8.42 21.77
CA LYS A 190 9.05 7.34 22.78
C LYS A 190 9.75 6.08 22.26
N ASN A 191 9.99 5.98 20.96
CA ASN A 191 10.53 4.81 20.29
C ASN A 191 11.68 5.21 19.33
N PRO A 192 12.78 5.78 19.84
CA PRO A 192 13.89 6.28 19.00
C PRO A 192 14.54 5.18 18.15
N TRP A 193 14.51 3.93 18.63
CA TRP A 193 14.94 2.74 17.89
C TRP A 193 14.26 2.58 16.52
N PHE A 194 13.07 3.16 16.30
CA PHE A 194 12.45 3.16 14.98
C PHE A 194 13.34 3.88 13.96
N ALA A 195 13.83 5.07 14.31
CA ALA A 195 14.69 5.85 13.43
C ALA A 195 16.12 5.28 13.36
N GLU A 196 16.62 4.74 14.46
CA GLU A 196 18.01 4.27 14.58
C GLU A 196 18.23 2.86 14.01
N GLU A 197 17.25 1.97 14.14
CA GLU A 197 17.38 0.57 13.74
C GLU A 197 16.52 0.20 12.52
N VAL A 198 15.27 0.69 12.46
CA VAL A 198 14.32 0.26 11.41
C VAL A 198 14.53 1.03 10.11
N LEU A 199 14.63 2.36 10.16
CA LEU A 199 14.75 3.18 8.95
C LEU A 199 16.02 2.91 8.13
N PRO A 200 17.23 2.73 8.70
CA PRO A 200 18.41 2.43 7.90
C PRO A 200 18.27 1.11 7.11
N ARG A 201 17.68 0.09 7.74
CA ARG A 201 17.41 -1.20 7.09
C ARG A 201 16.36 -1.09 6.00
N LEU A 202 15.29 -0.34 6.26
CA LEU A 202 14.26 -0.06 5.27
C LEU A 202 14.87 0.63 4.04
N ARG A 203 15.68 1.67 4.24
CA ARG A 203 16.35 2.40 3.16
C ARG A 203 17.29 1.50 2.35
N ALA A 204 18.03 0.61 3.01
CA ALA A 204 18.87 -0.37 2.33
C ALA A 204 18.04 -1.31 1.42
N ALA A 205 16.95 -1.88 1.96
CA ALA A 205 16.06 -2.76 1.19
C ALA A 205 15.35 -2.02 0.05
N VAL A 206 14.94 -0.76 0.26
CA VAL A 206 14.37 0.09 -0.79
C VAL A 206 15.40 0.34 -1.89
N SER A 207 16.63 0.71 -1.52
CA SER A 207 17.72 0.95 -2.48
C SER A 207 18.01 -0.30 -3.34
N GLU A 208 18.04 -1.48 -2.73
CA GLU A 208 18.24 -2.75 -3.42
C GLU A 208 17.18 -2.97 -4.52
N VAL A 209 15.89 -2.89 -4.18
CA VAL A 209 14.81 -3.15 -5.16
C VAL A 209 14.69 -2.08 -6.25
N MET A 210 15.14 -0.84 -5.97
CA MET A 210 15.14 0.26 -6.93
C MET A 210 16.32 0.19 -7.90
N ASN A 211 17.46 -0.36 -7.46
CA ASN A 211 18.67 -0.49 -8.26
C ASN A 211 18.78 -1.83 -8.99
N ASP A 212 18.05 -2.84 -8.52
CA ASP A 212 17.88 -4.09 -9.25
C ASP A 212 17.44 -3.78 -10.69
N ARG A 213 18.14 -4.30 -11.68
CA ARG A 213 17.58 -4.31 -13.04
C ARG A 213 16.57 -5.46 -13.10
N ALA A 214 15.46 -5.28 -13.81
CA ALA A 214 14.61 -6.43 -14.13
C ALA A 214 15.50 -7.44 -14.85
N PRO A 215 15.43 -8.75 -14.55
CA PRO A 215 16.07 -9.73 -15.41
C PRO A 215 15.50 -9.52 -16.83
N ASN A 216 16.41 -9.33 -17.78
CA ASN A 216 16.10 -9.27 -19.22
C ASN A 216 15.33 -10.51 -19.66
#